data_AF-A0A0E3QH58-F1
#
_entry.id   AF-A0A0E3QH58-F1
#
_cell.length_a   1.000
_cell.length_b   1.000
_cell.length_c   1.000
_cell.angle_alpha   90.00
_cell.angle_beta   90.00
_cell.angle_gamma   90.00
#
_symmetry.space_group_name_H-M   'P 1'
#
loop_
_entity.id
_entity.type
_entity.pdbx_description
1 polymer ?
#
loop_
_entity_poly.entity_id
_entity_poly.type
_entity_poly.pdbx_seq_one_letter_code
_entity_poly.pdbx_strand_id
1 'polypeptide(L)'
;MPFENPLALIALLSVIPLIIIYMLRPRPKVLAIPSLMFVLKLERERKRVYASLTKIVQDPLFLIQLLILILLSIGAAGYYYTSQEPLSGEHTVLVLDTSASMQVDSRFDDAVKIADGYVSKKNSIILASDTPLLALDGGDASSAKGIFSKVQPGAGTADLSAAITTGMRLLSKEGGGRIIVISDFTNSKGDDPVSSKNLAESYGISVNFVKVGKPADNIGIINGWIQSTDGKYGYTGVIKNYKDQDENVKIETGTGTSGNSTSFSLNVPAGGTNQFTLENLGPGITTVQLNVKDSLSVDNKAYISIPDTSEQRILYVTDDGKLPSRTALSLLPNSNISVVKAVPSSLDNYTLVVLAQKETPIASDSVATIENYVRNGGNAVFIASGALAPEKTEVGLIKILPVKPTGIENETNGNDLGVKEVQQSSITTDIRSDEISVHTYLNATERTGSTTLVALENGVPLLSYWQVGKGTVFYMGLDDELGDDAWNNFHNLPEYPVFWIKLVEWLGGTGDISEYNLNTGTLTSLSKTEEIKTPSKTFTSNHILFDESGIYEISGKKIAVNLYNDKESNTTVDASDVIQRAVAEDKSTLVRADTYTVKNDITDYLIGVMFLLILAEIIIVRRRGEL
;
A
#
# COMPACT_ATOMS: atom_id res chain seq x y z
N MET A 1 -15.27 -30.42 37.25
CA MET A 1 -16.75 -30.26 37.34
C MET A 1 -17.12 -29.05 36.48
N PRO A 2 -18.25 -29.08 35.78
CA PRO A 2 -18.66 -28.04 34.82
C PRO A 2 -19.15 -26.76 35.51
N PHE A 3 -18.28 -26.08 36.27
CA PHE A 3 -18.57 -24.82 36.95
C PHE A 3 -17.41 -23.85 36.75
N GLU A 4 -17.71 -22.61 36.37
CA GLU A 4 -16.70 -21.55 36.25
C GLU A 4 -16.13 -21.15 37.61
N ASN A 5 -16.99 -21.09 38.63
CA ASN A 5 -16.61 -20.74 39.99
C ASN A 5 -17.13 -21.80 40.99
N PRO A 6 -16.43 -22.94 41.17
CA PRO A 6 -16.88 -24.01 42.05
C PRO A 6 -17.00 -23.60 43.52
N LEU A 7 -16.33 -22.52 43.96
CA LEU A 7 -16.46 -21.99 45.32
C LEU A 7 -17.83 -21.37 45.59
N ALA A 8 -18.54 -20.90 44.55
CA ALA A 8 -19.87 -20.33 44.70
C ALA A 8 -20.91 -21.38 45.18
N LEU A 9 -20.64 -22.68 45.03
CA LEU A 9 -21.48 -23.75 45.57
C LEU A 9 -21.53 -23.74 47.11
N ILE A 10 -20.59 -23.07 47.79
CA ILE A 10 -20.66 -22.85 49.24
C ILE A 10 -21.93 -22.06 49.62
N ALA A 11 -22.47 -21.24 48.71
CA ALA A 11 -23.72 -20.51 48.90
C ALA A 11 -24.92 -21.42 49.18
N LEU A 12 -24.85 -22.71 48.82
CA LEU A 12 -25.89 -23.70 49.09
C LEU A 12 -26.08 -23.96 50.60
N LEU A 13 -25.10 -23.59 51.44
CA LEU A 13 -25.24 -23.57 52.90
C LEU A 13 -26.34 -22.59 53.40
N SER A 14 -26.75 -21.61 52.58
CA SER A 14 -27.88 -20.72 52.88
C SER A 14 -29.21 -21.45 53.05
N VAL A 15 -29.32 -22.69 52.54
CA VAL A 15 -30.47 -23.57 52.74
C VAL A 15 -30.62 -23.98 54.22
N ILE A 16 -29.53 -24.07 54.98
CA ILE A 16 -29.57 -24.50 56.39
C ILE A 16 -30.37 -23.52 57.26
N PRO A 17 -30.09 -22.20 57.26
CA PRO A 17 -30.95 -21.21 57.92
C PRO A 17 -32.42 -21.28 57.50
N LEU A 18 -32.71 -21.46 56.21
CA LEU A 18 -34.08 -21.56 55.69
C LEU A 18 -34.82 -22.75 56.32
N ILE A 19 -34.19 -23.93 56.36
CA ILE A 19 -34.75 -25.13 57.00
C ILE A 19 -35.00 -24.86 58.49
N ILE A 20 -34.05 -24.25 59.19
CA ILE A 20 -34.16 -23.94 60.62
C ILE A 20 -35.39 -23.05 60.89
N ILE A 21 -35.58 -21.98 60.11
CA ILE A 21 -36.73 -21.07 60.24
C ILE A 21 -38.05 -21.83 60.08
N TYR A 22 -38.14 -22.68 59.06
CA TYR A 22 -39.36 -23.48 58.82
C TYR A 22 -39.59 -24.56 59.89
N MET A 23 -38.53 -25.09 60.50
CA MET A 23 -38.63 -26.00 61.65
C MET A 23 -39.09 -25.30 62.94
N LEU A 24 -38.76 -24.02 63.11
CA LEU A 24 -39.08 -23.21 64.29
C LEU A 24 -40.50 -22.61 64.28
N ARG A 25 -41.34 -22.96 63.29
CA ARG A 25 -42.70 -22.39 63.17
C ARG A 25 -43.52 -22.65 64.46
N PRO A 26 -43.98 -21.61 65.18
CA PRO A 26 -44.71 -21.77 66.44
C PRO A 26 -45.98 -22.60 66.25
N ARG A 27 -46.25 -23.52 67.18
CA ARG A 27 -47.46 -24.36 67.14
C ARG A 27 -48.71 -23.48 67.30
N PRO A 28 -49.77 -23.67 66.50
CA PRO A 28 -51.04 -22.98 66.74
C PRO A 28 -51.54 -23.29 68.15
N LYS A 29 -51.98 -22.26 68.89
CA LYS A 29 -52.53 -22.42 70.23
C LYS A 29 -53.76 -23.32 70.14
N VAL A 30 -53.66 -24.51 70.73
CA VAL A 30 -54.76 -25.45 70.83
C VAL A 30 -55.70 -24.93 71.92
N LEU A 31 -56.86 -24.41 71.54
CA LEU A 31 -57.93 -24.07 72.48
C LEU A 31 -58.56 -25.38 72.98
N ALA A 32 -58.47 -25.64 74.29
CA ALA A 32 -59.04 -26.83 74.90
C ALA A 32 -60.54 -26.64 75.12
N ILE A 33 -61.37 -27.40 74.39
CA ILE A 33 -62.80 -27.56 74.68
C ILE A 33 -62.94 -28.80 75.59
N PRO A 34 -63.37 -28.65 76.86
CA PRO A 34 -63.31 -29.72 77.87
C PRO A 34 -64.09 -31.01 77.54
N SER A 35 -65.11 -30.93 76.68
CA SER A 35 -66.03 -32.04 76.39
C SER A 35 -65.46 -33.15 75.49
N LEU A 36 -64.34 -32.94 74.78
CA LEU A 36 -63.74 -33.94 73.87
C LEU A 36 -62.46 -34.61 74.42
N MET A 37 -62.00 -34.23 75.61
CA MET A 37 -60.69 -34.63 76.13
C MET A 37 -60.61 -36.12 76.54
N PHE A 38 -61.75 -36.81 76.67
CA PHE A 38 -61.82 -38.17 77.19
C PHE A 38 -61.87 -39.27 76.12
N VAL A 39 -62.16 -38.94 74.85
CA VAL A 39 -62.29 -39.94 73.76
C VAL A 39 -61.04 -40.01 72.87
N LEU A 40 -60.18 -39.00 72.88
CA LEU A 40 -58.97 -38.93 72.03
C LEU A 40 -57.68 -39.03 72.84
N LYS A 41 -57.58 -40.07 73.67
CA LYS A 41 -56.35 -40.37 74.42
C LYS A 41 -55.88 -41.80 74.23
N LEU A 42 -55.64 -42.17 72.99
CA LEU A 42 -54.68 -43.22 72.63
C LEU A 42 -53.92 -42.79 71.35
N GLU A 43 -52.60 -43.01 71.39
CA GLU A 43 -51.59 -42.67 70.39
C GLU A 43 -51.22 -41.18 70.21
N ARG A 44 -50.46 -40.64 71.18
CA ARG A 44 -49.66 -39.45 70.92
C ARG A 44 -48.25 -39.51 71.49
N GLU A 45 -47.55 -40.62 71.22
CA GLU A 45 -46.12 -40.71 71.51
C GLU A 45 -45.39 -41.62 70.53
N ARG A 46 -45.09 -41.07 69.33
CA ARG A 46 -43.89 -41.30 68.50
C ARG A 46 -44.20 -40.91 67.05
N LYS A 47 -44.13 -39.61 66.76
CA LYS A 47 -43.94 -39.02 65.42
C LYS A 47 -43.81 -37.48 65.51
N ARG A 48 -43.07 -36.95 66.50
CA ARG A 48 -42.88 -35.49 66.67
C ARG A 48 -41.82 -34.88 65.72
N VAL A 49 -40.91 -35.70 65.19
CA VAL A 49 -39.87 -35.25 64.25
C VAL A 49 -40.32 -35.47 62.80
N TYR A 50 -40.89 -36.64 62.49
CA TYR A 50 -41.39 -36.97 61.14
C TYR A 50 -42.58 -36.11 60.69
N ALA A 51 -43.50 -35.73 61.59
CA ALA A 51 -44.67 -34.92 61.21
C ALA A 51 -44.31 -33.46 60.85
N SER A 52 -43.21 -32.93 61.41
CA SER A 52 -42.72 -31.59 61.07
C SER A 52 -41.95 -31.61 59.74
N LEU A 53 -41.12 -32.64 59.51
CA LEU A 53 -40.41 -32.81 58.23
C LEU A 53 -41.37 -33.02 57.06
N THR A 54 -42.42 -33.84 57.22
CA THR A 54 -43.43 -34.01 56.17
C THR A 54 -44.22 -32.73 55.90
N LYS A 55 -44.45 -31.88 56.90
CA LYS A 55 -45.10 -30.58 56.72
C LYS A 55 -44.22 -29.55 56.02
N ILE A 56 -42.91 -29.55 56.29
CA ILE A 56 -41.93 -28.65 55.65
C ILE A 56 -41.83 -28.97 54.15
N VAL A 57 -41.72 -30.26 53.80
CA VAL A 57 -41.65 -30.71 52.40
C VAL A 57 -42.98 -30.50 51.65
N GLN A 58 -44.10 -30.41 52.37
CA GLN A 58 -45.42 -30.17 51.77
C GLN A 58 -45.80 -28.68 51.70
N ASP A 59 -45.00 -27.77 52.24
CA ASP A 59 -45.26 -26.33 52.08
C ASP A 59 -44.73 -25.87 50.70
N PRO A 60 -45.62 -25.53 49.74
CA PRO A 60 -45.18 -25.11 48.42
C PRO A 60 -44.32 -23.84 48.45
N LEU A 61 -44.45 -22.99 49.48
CA LEU A 61 -43.61 -21.80 49.63
C LEU A 61 -42.17 -22.18 49.98
N PHE A 62 -41.99 -23.16 50.87
CA PHE A 62 -40.66 -23.69 51.21
C PHE A 62 -39.98 -24.32 49.99
N LEU A 63 -40.71 -25.09 49.19
CA LEU A 63 -40.17 -25.73 47.98
C LEU A 63 -39.71 -24.70 46.94
N ILE A 64 -40.47 -23.63 46.74
CA ILE A 64 -40.10 -22.54 45.82
C ILE A 64 -38.86 -21.80 46.31
N GLN A 65 -38.82 -21.41 47.59
CA GLN A 65 -37.68 -20.71 48.19
C GLN A 65 -36.41 -21.58 48.16
N LEU A 66 -36.55 -22.87 48.45
CA LEU A 66 -35.46 -23.85 48.33
C LEU A 66 -34.93 -23.93 46.88
N LEU A 67 -35.83 -24.02 45.90
CA LEU A 67 -35.47 -24.10 44.49
C LEU A 67 -34.77 -22.83 44.01
N ILE A 68 -35.23 -21.64 44.44
CA ILE A 68 -34.57 -20.36 44.13
C ILE A 68 -33.14 -20.33 44.68
N LEU A 69 -32.92 -20.73 45.95
CA LEU A 69 -31.56 -20.75 46.53
C LEU A 69 -30.63 -21.73 45.82
N ILE A 70 -31.15 -22.89 45.39
CA ILE A 70 -30.40 -23.87 44.60
C ILE A 70 -30.04 -23.28 43.23
N LEU A 71 -30.99 -22.68 42.52
CA LEU A 71 -30.76 -22.05 41.21
C LEU A 71 -29.79 -20.87 41.29
N LEU A 72 -29.89 -20.03 42.33
CA LEU A 72 -28.94 -18.95 42.58
C LEU A 72 -27.53 -19.47 42.83
N SER A 73 -27.39 -20.55 43.61
CA SER A 73 -26.09 -21.16 43.88
C SER A 73 -25.48 -21.79 42.61
N ILE A 74 -26.30 -22.39 41.74
CA ILE A 74 -25.87 -22.97 40.46
C ILE A 74 -25.51 -21.88 39.45
N GLY A 75 -26.31 -20.81 39.37
CA GLY A 75 -26.04 -19.65 38.50
C GLY A 75 -24.77 -18.91 38.92
N ALA A 76 -24.57 -18.69 40.22
CA ALA A 76 -23.34 -18.09 40.75
C ALA A 76 -22.09 -18.97 40.54
N ALA A 77 -22.28 -20.29 40.47
CA ALA A 77 -21.21 -21.22 40.13
C ALA A 77 -20.89 -21.28 38.63
N GLY A 78 -21.73 -20.68 37.78
CA GLY A 78 -21.56 -20.65 36.33
C GLY A 78 -21.53 -22.06 35.74
N TYR A 79 -22.63 -22.81 35.87
CA TYR A 79 -22.70 -24.13 35.26
C TYR A 79 -22.60 -23.99 33.74
N TYR A 80 -21.64 -24.66 33.13
CA TYR A 80 -21.49 -24.68 31.68
C TYR A 80 -21.60 -26.11 31.16
N TYR A 81 -22.31 -26.33 30.07
CA TYR A 81 -22.16 -27.59 29.35
C TYR A 81 -21.18 -27.39 28.20
N THR A 82 -20.46 -28.46 27.87
CA THR A 82 -19.52 -28.46 26.74
C THR A 82 -20.24 -29.02 25.52
N SER A 83 -20.36 -28.24 24.45
CA SER A 83 -20.74 -28.76 23.13
C SER A 83 -19.49 -28.95 22.28
N GLN A 84 -19.50 -29.99 21.44
CA GLN A 84 -18.53 -30.15 20.37
C GLN A 84 -19.09 -29.41 19.16
N GLU A 85 -18.58 -28.21 18.91
CA GLU A 85 -18.92 -27.47 17.69
C GLU A 85 -17.92 -27.87 16.59
N PRO A 86 -18.38 -28.15 15.36
CA PRO A 86 -17.46 -28.25 14.22
C PRO A 86 -16.74 -26.92 14.03
N LEU A 87 -15.55 -26.93 13.41
CA LEU A 87 -14.93 -25.74 12.82
C LEU A 87 -15.86 -25.17 11.73
N SER A 88 -16.92 -24.47 12.15
CA SER A 88 -17.81 -23.71 11.27
C SER A 88 -16.98 -22.51 10.78
N GLY A 89 -16.58 -22.42 9.52
CA GLY A 89 -17.48 -22.43 8.38
C GLY A 89 -18.13 -21.06 8.15
N GLU A 90 -17.89 -20.07 9.03
CA GLU A 90 -18.52 -18.76 8.91
C GLU A 90 -17.65 -17.75 8.15
N HIS A 91 -16.36 -17.60 8.49
CA HIS A 91 -15.45 -16.65 7.83
C HIS A 91 -14.49 -17.32 6.84
N THR A 92 -14.70 -17.07 5.55
CA THR A 92 -13.77 -17.49 4.48
C THR A 92 -13.02 -16.28 3.94
N VAL A 93 -11.69 -16.35 3.90
CA VAL A 93 -10.87 -15.40 3.14
C VAL A 93 -10.58 -15.99 1.78
N LEU A 94 -11.00 -15.29 0.73
CA LEU A 94 -10.75 -15.64 -0.66
C LEU A 94 -9.60 -14.79 -1.18
N VAL A 95 -8.49 -15.42 -1.53
CA VAL A 95 -7.37 -14.78 -2.21
C VAL A 95 -7.48 -15.08 -3.69
N LEU A 96 -7.70 -14.04 -4.49
CA LEU A 96 -7.81 -14.13 -5.95
C LEU A 96 -6.55 -13.57 -6.58
N ASP A 97 -5.88 -14.38 -7.40
CA ASP A 97 -4.80 -13.92 -8.23
C ASP A 97 -5.32 -12.96 -9.31
N THR A 98 -4.70 -11.79 -9.39
CA THR A 98 -5.02 -10.73 -10.37
C THR A 98 -3.80 -10.37 -11.22
N SER A 99 -2.78 -11.23 -11.28
CA SER A 99 -1.61 -11.07 -12.14
C SER A 99 -1.95 -11.10 -13.63
N ALA A 100 -1.00 -10.65 -14.45
CA ALA A 100 -1.13 -10.63 -15.90
C ALA A 100 -1.35 -12.03 -16.49
N SER A 101 -0.70 -13.07 -15.93
CA SER A 101 -0.89 -14.47 -16.36
C SER A 101 -2.33 -14.98 -16.18
N MET A 102 -3.13 -14.36 -15.30
CA MET A 102 -4.56 -14.65 -15.15
C MET A 102 -5.43 -14.12 -16.31
N GLN A 103 -4.90 -13.24 -17.16
CA GLN A 103 -5.58 -12.76 -18.38
C GLN A 103 -5.57 -13.78 -19.52
N VAL A 104 -4.87 -14.90 -19.35
CA VAL A 104 -4.79 -15.94 -20.37
C VAL A 104 -6.17 -16.59 -20.57
N ASP A 105 -6.69 -16.52 -21.79
CA ASP A 105 -7.99 -17.07 -22.18
C ASP A 105 -9.12 -16.73 -21.16
N SER A 106 -9.64 -17.72 -20.44
CA SER A 106 -10.70 -17.57 -19.42
C SER A 106 -10.22 -17.82 -17.99
N ARG A 107 -8.90 -17.80 -17.71
CA ARG A 107 -8.33 -18.18 -16.40
C ARG A 107 -8.95 -17.39 -15.26
N PHE A 108 -9.02 -16.05 -15.36
CA PHE A 108 -9.62 -15.23 -14.31
C PHE A 108 -11.13 -15.48 -14.14
N ASP A 109 -11.88 -15.60 -15.23
CA ASP A 109 -13.32 -15.90 -15.16
C ASP A 109 -13.59 -17.24 -14.48
N ASP A 110 -12.76 -18.25 -14.76
CA ASP A 110 -12.86 -19.56 -14.11
C ASP A 110 -12.45 -19.50 -12.64
N ALA A 111 -11.45 -18.69 -12.29
CA ALA A 111 -11.09 -18.42 -10.90
C ALA A 111 -12.24 -17.78 -10.12
N VAL A 112 -12.94 -16.81 -10.71
CA VAL A 112 -14.13 -16.18 -10.11
C VAL A 112 -15.28 -17.18 -9.93
N LYS A 113 -15.55 -18.04 -10.93
CA LYS A 113 -16.57 -19.10 -10.81
C LYS A 113 -16.24 -20.07 -9.68
N ILE A 114 -14.97 -20.45 -9.53
CA ILE A 114 -14.54 -21.33 -8.45
C ILE A 114 -14.65 -20.61 -7.10
N ALA A 115 -14.27 -19.34 -7.02
CA ALA A 115 -14.40 -18.52 -5.82
C ALA A 115 -15.85 -18.45 -5.32
N ASP A 116 -16.83 -18.32 -6.23
CA ASP A 116 -18.26 -18.31 -5.91
C ASP A 116 -18.70 -19.59 -5.20
N GLY A 117 -18.10 -20.73 -5.51
CA GLY A 117 -18.36 -22.02 -4.85
C GLY A 117 -17.84 -22.12 -3.42
N TYR A 118 -16.92 -21.23 -3.01
CA TYR A 118 -16.30 -21.24 -1.68
C TYR A 118 -16.86 -20.16 -0.73
N VAL A 119 -17.76 -19.31 -1.21
CA VAL A 119 -18.42 -18.26 -0.43
C VAL A 119 -19.15 -18.85 0.79
N SER A 120 -18.89 -18.29 1.97
CA SER A 120 -19.54 -18.66 3.24
C SER A 120 -20.45 -17.53 3.76
N LYS A 121 -20.88 -17.60 5.03
CA LYS A 121 -21.72 -16.56 5.64
C LYS A 121 -21.03 -15.20 5.70
N LYS A 122 -19.73 -15.20 6.00
CA LYS A 122 -18.86 -14.05 6.10
C LYS A 122 -17.63 -14.25 5.22
N ASN A 123 -17.30 -13.26 4.41
CA ASN A 123 -16.29 -13.37 3.36
C ASN A 123 -15.39 -12.15 3.37
N SER A 124 -14.10 -12.40 3.20
CA SER A 124 -13.15 -11.34 2.86
C SER A 124 -12.48 -11.69 1.56
N ILE A 125 -12.32 -10.70 0.68
CA ILE A 125 -11.72 -10.89 -0.65
C ILE A 125 -10.44 -10.09 -0.70
N ILE A 126 -9.34 -10.77 -0.95
CA ILE A 126 -8.02 -10.17 -1.15
C ILE A 126 -7.64 -10.41 -2.61
N LEU A 127 -7.36 -9.33 -3.32
CA LEU A 127 -6.80 -9.39 -4.67
C LEU A 127 -5.29 -9.44 -4.53
N ALA A 128 -4.68 -10.55 -4.95
CA ALA A 128 -3.25 -10.71 -5.01
C ALA A 128 -2.74 -10.03 -6.28
N SER A 129 -2.14 -8.86 -6.08
CA SER A 129 -1.41 -8.09 -7.08
C SER A 129 0.01 -7.80 -6.54
N ASP A 130 0.76 -6.92 -7.18
CA ASP A 130 2.07 -6.44 -6.69
C ASP A 130 2.05 -5.94 -5.25
N THR A 131 0.90 -5.43 -4.80
CA THR A 131 0.62 -5.07 -3.41
C THR A 131 -0.81 -5.52 -3.09
N PRO A 132 -1.00 -6.56 -2.26
CA PRO A 132 -2.32 -7.15 -2.04
C PRO A 132 -3.36 -6.13 -1.59
N LEU A 133 -4.51 -6.13 -2.26
CA LEU A 133 -5.61 -5.20 -2.00
C LEU A 133 -6.77 -5.93 -1.31
N LEU A 134 -7.18 -5.44 -0.15
CA LEU A 134 -8.40 -5.92 0.53
C LEU A 134 -9.63 -5.30 -0.16
N ALA A 135 -10.28 -6.06 -1.04
CA ALA A 135 -11.47 -5.63 -1.77
C ALA A 135 -12.76 -5.77 -0.96
N LEU A 136 -12.80 -6.71 -0.01
CA LEU A 136 -13.92 -6.90 0.90
C LEU A 136 -13.42 -7.33 2.28
N ASP A 137 -13.90 -6.66 3.33
CA ASP A 137 -13.66 -7.05 4.72
C ASP A 137 -14.97 -7.53 5.37
N GLY A 138 -14.98 -8.77 5.85
CA GLY A 138 -16.11 -9.38 6.57
C GLY A 138 -17.54 -9.24 5.98
N GLY A 139 -17.73 -9.30 4.66
CA GLY A 139 -19.05 -9.12 4.01
C GLY A 139 -19.87 -10.40 3.82
N ASP A 140 -21.17 -10.25 3.56
CA ASP A 140 -22.05 -11.38 3.26
C ASP A 140 -21.82 -11.95 1.83
N ALA A 141 -22.52 -13.04 1.50
CA ALA A 141 -22.41 -13.69 0.19
C ALA A 141 -22.83 -12.77 -0.97
N SER A 142 -23.81 -11.89 -0.76
CA SER A 142 -24.28 -10.93 -1.76
C SER A 142 -23.19 -9.88 -2.06
N SER A 143 -22.56 -9.36 -1.01
CA SER A 143 -21.43 -8.42 -1.10
C SER A 143 -20.25 -9.03 -1.85
N ALA A 144 -19.91 -10.29 -1.56
CA ALA A 144 -18.85 -11.03 -2.26
C ALA A 144 -19.14 -11.15 -3.76
N LYS A 145 -20.35 -11.55 -4.14
CA LYS A 145 -20.78 -11.62 -5.56
C LYS A 145 -20.75 -10.23 -6.23
N GLY A 146 -21.10 -9.18 -5.49
CA GLY A 146 -21.00 -7.79 -5.95
C GLY A 146 -19.55 -7.37 -6.27
N ILE A 147 -18.56 -7.91 -5.56
CA ILE A 147 -17.13 -7.69 -5.86
C ILE A 147 -16.70 -8.50 -7.07
N PHE A 148 -17.03 -9.80 -7.12
CA PHE A 148 -16.68 -10.66 -8.26
C PHE A 148 -17.13 -10.12 -9.62
N SER A 149 -18.28 -9.45 -9.68
CA SER A 149 -18.77 -8.83 -10.93
C SER A 149 -18.00 -7.58 -11.38
N LYS A 150 -17.13 -7.02 -10.53
CA LYS A 150 -16.40 -5.76 -10.79
C LYS A 150 -14.89 -5.93 -10.91
N VAL A 151 -14.34 -7.00 -10.32
CA VAL A 151 -12.90 -7.23 -10.31
C VAL A 151 -12.46 -7.68 -11.71
N GLN A 152 -11.33 -7.16 -12.15
CA GLN A 152 -10.64 -7.57 -13.36
C GLN A 152 -9.19 -7.90 -13.02
N PRO A 153 -8.55 -8.81 -13.76
CA PRO A 153 -7.11 -9.04 -13.62
C PRO A 153 -6.34 -7.80 -14.07
N GLY A 154 -5.28 -7.47 -13.33
CA GLY A 154 -4.35 -6.41 -13.69
C GLY A 154 -3.28 -6.90 -14.66
N ALA A 155 -2.43 -5.98 -15.08
CA ALA A 155 -1.27 -6.22 -15.93
C ALA A 155 0.03 -6.33 -15.12
N GLY A 156 -0.03 -6.63 -13.82
CA GLY A 156 1.14 -6.73 -12.93
C GLY A 156 1.48 -8.16 -12.52
N THR A 157 2.29 -8.29 -11.47
CA THR A 157 2.58 -9.57 -10.81
C THR A 157 1.62 -9.82 -9.65
N ALA A 158 1.70 -10.99 -9.00
CA ALA A 158 0.97 -11.28 -7.77
C ALA A 158 1.90 -11.71 -6.62
N ASP A 159 1.75 -11.07 -5.46
CA ASP A 159 2.36 -11.52 -4.20
C ASP A 159 1.35 -12.35 -3.38
N LEU A 160 1.32 -13.66 -3.67
CA LEU A 160 0.45 -14.61 -2.99
C LEU A 160 0.82 -14.77 -1.50
N SER A 161 2.11 -14.67 -1.16
CA SER A 161 2.59 -14.80 0.21
C SER A 161 2.08 -13.66 1.10
N ALA A 162 2.20 -12.42 0.63
CA ALA A 162 1.69 -11.25 1.32
C ALA A 162 0.14 -11.26 1.39
N ALA A 163 -0.53 -11.78 0.37
CA ALA A 163 -1.99 -11.94 0.37
C ALA A 163 -2.45 -12.97 1.43
N ILE A 164 -1.79 -14.14 1.51
CA ILE A 164 -2.04 -15.14 2.57
C ILE A 164 -1.80 -14.52 3.94
N THR A 165 -0.71 -13.78 4.11
CA THR A 165 -0.37 -13.11 5.38
C THR A 165 -1.42 -12.07 5.79
N THR A 166 -1.93 -11.30 4.83
CA THR A 166 -3.05 -10.38 5.05
C THR A 166 -4.29 -11.14 5.49
N GLY A 167 -4.59 -12.27 4.86
CA GLY A 167 -5.69 -13.17 5.24
C GLY A 167 -5.55 -13.73 6.66
N MET A 168 -4.35 -14.18 7.05
CA MET A 168 -4.07 -14.64 8.41
C MET A 168 -4.41 -13.55 9.43
N ARG A 169 -3.93 -12.31 9.19
CA ARG A 169 -4.18 -11.18 10.09
C ARG A 169 -5.67 -10.85 10.24
N LEU A 170 -6.47 -11.02 9.19
CA LEU A 170 -7.92 -10.84 9.26
C LEU A 170 -8.56 -11.92 10.13
N LEU A 171 -8.22 -13.19 9.89
CA LEU A 171 -8.78 -14.32 10.62
C LEU A 171 -8.35 -14.34 12.11
N SER A 172 -7.13 -13.90 12.41
CA SER A 172 -6.65 -13.79 13.80
C SER A 172 -7.44 -12.76 14.62
N LYS A 173 -7.96 -11.70 14.00
CA LYS A 173 -8.82 -10.72 14.69
C LYS A 173 -10.20 -11.29 15.05
N GLU A 174 -10.67 -12.27 14.28
CA GLU A 174 -12.04 -12.77 14.36
C GLU A 174 -12.16 -14.15 15.03
N GLY A 175 -11.04 -14.77 15.40
CA GLY A 175 -11.03 -15.99 16.21
C GLY A 175 -11.14 -17.30 15.42
N GLY A 176 -10.90 -17.28 14.10
CA GLY A 176 -10.81 -18.49 13.27
C GLY A 176 -11.39 -18.35 11.86
N GLY A 177 -11.11 -19.32 10.99
CA GLY A 177 -11.62 -19.39 9.62
C GLY A 177 -10.71 -20.17 8.69
N ARG A 178 -10.94 -20.03 7.37
CA ARG A 178 -10.12 -20.67 6.33
C ARG A 178 -9.73 -19.68 5.24
N ILE A 179 -8.61 -19.95 4.57
CA ILE A 179 -8.13 -19.19 3.42
C ILE A 179 -8.22 -20.09 2.18
N ILE A 180 -8.84 -19.60 1.11
CA ILE A 180 -8.85 -20.25 -0.19
C ILE A 180 -8.04 -19.37 -1.14
N VAL A 181 -6.96 -19.92 -1.69
CA VAL A 181 -6.08 -19.23 -2.64
C VAL A 181 -6.32 -19.78 -4.04
N ILE A 182 -6.76 -18.92 -4.94
CA ILE A 182 -7.12 -19.27 -6.31
C ILE A 182 -6.16 -18.54 -7.25
N SER A 183 -5.31 -19.30 -7.93
CA SER A 183 -4.22 -18.80 -8.78
C SER A 183 -3.87 -19.86 -9.83
N ASP A 184 -3.16 -19.47 -10.87
CA ASP A 184 -2.52 -20.44 -11.76
C ASP A 184 -1.21 -21.00 -11.17
N PHE A 185 -0.69 -20.39 -10.09
CA PHE A 185 0.54 -20.73 -9.36
C PHE A 185 1.79 -20.83 -10.26
N THR A 186 1.76 -20.22 -11.45
CA THR A 186 2.85 -20.28 -12.42
C THR A 186 4.00 -19.36 -12.04
N ASN A 187 3.67 -18.21 -11.44
CA ASN A 187 4.62 -17.25 -10.92
C ASN A 187 4.07 -16.58 -9.66
N SER A 188 4.97 -16.20 -8.75
CA SER A 188 4.62 -15.36 -7.61
C SER A 188 5.80 -14.46 -7.26
N LYS A 189 5.49 -13.21 -6.94
CA LYS A 189 6.44 -12.27 -6.34
C LYS A 189 6.61 -12.62 -4.86
N GLY A 190 7.81 -12.37 -4.33
CA GLY A 190 8.11 -12.57 -2.92
C GLY A 190 8.44 -14.02 -2.56
N ASP A 191 8.10 -14.41 -1.34
CA ASP A 191 8.39 -15.73 -0.79
C ASP A 191 7.51 -16.83 -1.41
N ASP A 192 7.97 -18.08 -1.30
CA ASP A 192 7.24 -19.25 -1.78
C ASP A 192 5.87 -19.38 -1.09
N PRO A 193 4.74 -19.40 -1.83
CA PRO A 193 3.41 -19.42 -1.24
C PRO A 193 3.16 -20.65 -0.34
N VAL A 194 3.84 -21.77 -0.59
CA VAL A 194 3.75 -22.98 0.26
C VAL A 194 4.27 -22.70 1.67
N SER A 195 5.33 -21.90 1.81
CA SER A 195 5.86 -21.49 3.13
C SER A 195 4.82 -20.70 3.93
N SER A 196 4.10 -19.79 3.27
CA SER A 196 3.06 -18.97 3.89
C SER A 196 1.81 -19.78 4.23
N LYS A 197 1.47 -20.79 3.42
CA LYS A 197 0.47 -21.80 3.78
C LYS A 197 0.87 -22.53 5.07
N ASN A 198 2.09 -23.05 5.15
CA ASN A 198 2.57 -23.80 6.30
C ASN A 198 2.57 -22.95 7.58
N LEU A 199 2.95 -21.68 7.46
CA LEU A 199 2.87 -20.72 8.55
C LEU A 199 1.43 -20.53 9.03
N ALA A 200 0.47 -20.30 8.13
CA ALA A 200 -0.94 -20.16 8.47
C ALA A 200 -1.51 -21.41 9.16
N GLU A 201 -1.17 -22.59 8.66
CA GLU A 201 -1.62 -23.86 9.23
C GLU A 201 -1.02 -24.11 10.62
N SER A 202 0.21 -23.63 10.90
CA SER A 202 0.80 -23.66 12.24
C SER A 202 0.03 -22.84 13.28
N TYR A 203 -0.70 -21.81 12.84
CA TYR A 203 -1.63 -21.03 13.67
C TYR A 203 -3.06 -21.61 13.69
N GLY A 204 -3.28 -22.79 13.12
CA GLY A 204 -4.59 -23.45 13.06
C GLY A 204 -5.53 -22.91 11.97
N ILE A 205 -5.02 -22.13 11.01
CA ILE A 205 -5.80 -21.59 9.89
C ILE A 205 -5.64 -22.53 8.70
N SER A 206 -6.74 -23.14 8.24
CA SER A 206 -6.71 -24.02 7.05
C SER A 206 -6.51 -23.19 5.78
N VAL A 207 -5.53 -23.58 4.94
CA VAL A 207 -5.27 -22.92 3.65
C VAL A 207 -5.40 -23.92 2.50
N ASN A 208 -6.32 -23.66 1.57
CA ASN A 208 -6.53 -24.50 0.40
C ASN A 208 -6.07 -23.77 -0.87
N PHE A 209 -5.17 -24.42 -1.63
CA PHE A 209 -4.74 -23.94 -2.94
C PHE A 209 -5.61 -24.56 -4.03
N VAL A 210 -6.10 -23.72 -4.92
CA VAL A 210 -6.97 -24.09 -6.03
C VAL A 210 -6.33 -23.60 -7.32
N LYS A 211 -5.73 -24.52 -8.06
CA LYS A 211 -5.08 -24.23 -9.34
C LYS A 211 -6.13 -23.95 -10.42
N VAL A 212 -5.90 -22.91 -11.21
CA VAL A 212 -6.70 -22.55 -12.38
C VAL A 212 -5.84 -22.49 -13.63
N GLY A 213 -6.45 -22.75 -14.79
CA GLY A 213 -5.75 -22.66 -16.06
C GLY A 213 -4.94 -23.90 -16.44
N LYS A 214 -4.45 -23.86 -17.67
CA LYS A 214 -3.58 -24.86 -18.28
C LYS A 214 -2.46 -24.13 -19.03
N PRO A 215 -1.30 -24.77 -19.26
CA PRO A 215 -0.26 -24.23 -20.12
C PRO A 215 -0.84 -23.74 -21.45
N ALA A 216 -0.41 -22.56 -21.88
CA ALA A 216 -0.85 -21.92 -23.10
C ALA A 216 0.35 -21.38 -23.88
N ASP A 217 0.17 -21.18 -25.18
CA ASP A 217 1.20 -20.62 -26.04
C ASP A 217 1.26 -19.10 -25.89
N ASN A 218 2.46 -18.55 -25.86
CA ASN A 218 2.65 -17.09 -25.78
C ASN A 218 3.86 -16.57 -26.55
N ILE A 219 3.75 -15.34 -27.06
CA ILE A 219 4.87 -14.56 -27.60
C ILE A 219 4.69 -13.12 -27.14
N GLY A 220 5.57 -12.62 -26.28
CA GLY A 220 5.37 -11.32 -25.63
C GLY A 220 6.57 -10.41 -25.70
N ILE A 221 6.34 -9.10 -25.52
CA ILE A 221 7.39 -8.13 -25.24
C ILE A 221 7.75 -8.23 -23.75
N ILE A 222 8.88 -8.86 -23.46
CA ILE A 222 9.31 -9.17 -22.08
C ILE A 222 10.17 -8.07 -21.46
N ASN A 223 10.72 -7.17 -22.25
CA ASN A 223 11.53 -6.05 -21.78
C ASN A 223 11.57 -4.94 -22.84
N GLY A 224 11.85 -3.71 -22.40
CA GLY A 224 12.12 -2.60 -23.31
C GLY A 224 12.74 -1.42 -22.57
N TRP A 225 13.62 -0.68 -23.27
CA TRP A 225 14.25 0.51 -22.73
C TRP A 225 14.41 1.59 -23.80
N ILE A 226 14.48 2.83 -23.34
CA ILE A 226 14.67 4.01 -24.18
C ILE A 226 16.10 4.50 -24.00
N GLN A 227 16.73 4.85 -25.11
CA GLN A 227 18.05 5.47 -25.13
C GLN A 227 17.92 6.85 -25.78
N SER A 228 18.61 7.84 -25.23
CA SER A 228 18.76 9.16 -25.85
C SER A 228 20.18 9.28 -26.37
N THR A 229 20.34 9.61 -27.65
CA THR A 229 21.65 9.90 -28.27
C THR A 229 21.50 11.13 -29.14
N ASP A 230 22.31 12.15 -28.91
CA ASP A 230 22.28 13.43 -29.63
C ASP A 230 20.89 14.10 -29.70
N GLY A 231 20.11 13.99 -28.62
CA GLY A 231 18.75 14.55 -28.55
C GLY A 231 17.69 13.77 -29.31
N LYS A 232 18.03 12.57 -29.81
CA LYS A 232 17.09 11.66 -30.45
C LYS A 232 16.83 10.48 -29.55
N TYR A 233 15.57 10.11 -29.43
CA TYR A 233 15.17 8.95 -28.66
C TYR A 233 15.14 7.70 -29.55
N GLY A 234 15.66 6.60 -29.05
CA GLY A 234 15.51 5.27 -29.63
C GLY A 234 14.91 4.32 -28.60
N TYR A 235 14.12 3.36 -29.05
CA TYR A 235 13.54 2.32 -28.20
C TYR A 235 14.07 0.96 -28.64
N THR A 236 14.54 0.15 -27.69
CA THR A 236 14.85 -1.26 -27.94
C THR A 236 13.90 -2.13 -27.14
N GLY A 237 13.20 -3.04 -27.83
CA GLY A 237 12.30 -4.02 -27.24
C GLY A 237 12.84 -5.43 -27.38
N VAL A 238 12.56 -6.28 -26.40
CA VAL A 238 12.94 -7.71 -26.38
C VAL A 238 11.68 -8.55 -26.43
N ILE A 239 11.58 -9.39 -27.45
CA ILE A 239 10.48 -10.34 -27.65
C ILE A 239 10.96 -11.73 -27.29
N LYS A 240 10.12 -12.51 -26.62
CA LYS A 240 10.36 -13.92 -26.33
C LYS A 240 9.27 -14.77 -26.91
N ASN A 241 9.66 -15.85 -27.57
CA ASN A 241 8.75 -16.88 -28.07
C ASN A 241 8.75 -18.05 -27.10
N TYR A 242 7.62 -18.34 -26.46
CA TYR A 242 7.47 -19.47 -25.53
C TYR A 242 6.96 -20.74 -26.22
N LYS A 243 6.67 -20.68 -27.53
CA LYS A 243 6.25 -21.84 -28.31
C LYS A 243 7.42 -22.78 -28.62
N ASP A 244 7.09 -23.99 -29.04
CA ASP A 244 8.03 -25.03 -29.46
C ASP A 244 8.47 -24.92 -30.95
N GLN A 245 7.97 -23.90 -31.66
CA GLN A 245 8.28 -23.62 -33.07
C GLN A 245 8.76 -22.18 -33.27
N ASP A 246 9.64 -21.98 -34.26
CA ASP A 246 10.08 -20.65 -34.69
C ASP A 246 8.90 -19.85 -35.25
N GLU A 247 8.84 -18.56 -34.92
CA GLU A 247 7.72 -17.69 -35.30
C GLU A 247 8.21 -16.40 -35.94
N ASN A 248 7.58 -16.02 -37.05
CA ASN A 248 7.87 -14.76 -37.72
C ASN A 248 6.88 -13.68 -37.25
N VAL A 249 7.31 -12.90 -36.28
CA VAL A 249 6.48 -11.90 -35.59
C VAL A 249 6.42 -10.63 -36.42
N LYS A 250 5.21 -10.23 -36.84
CA LYS A 250 4.99 -8.92 -37.48
C LYS A 250 4.79 -7.86 -36.39
N ILE A 251 5.61 -6.82 -36.43
CA ILE A 251 5.62 -5.71 -35.47
C ILE A 251 5.08 -4.48 -36.19
N GLU A 252 4.08 -3.83 -35.61
CA GLU A 252 3.48 -2.60 -36.11
C GLU A 252 3.77 -1.47 -35.12
N THR A 253 4.26 -0.34 -35.61
CA THR A 253 4.65 0.81 -34.79
C THR A 253 3.99 2.07 -35.32
N GLY A 254 3.39 2.88 -34.44
CA GLY A 254 2.72 4.12 -34.84
C GLY A 254 2.80 5.20 -33.77
N THR A 255 2.92 6.46 -34.23
CA THR A 255 2.89 7.65 -33.36
C THR A 255 1.47 8.19 -33.23
N GLY A 256 0.98 8.34 -32.00
CA GLY A 256 -0.40 8.72 -31.69
C GLY A 256 -1.41 7.58 -31.93
N THR A 257 -2.68 7.82 -31.60
CA THR A 257 -3.76 6.84 -31.76
C THR A 257 -4.24 6.64 -33.21
N SER A 258 -3.71 7.40 -34.18
CA SER A 258 -4.15 7.40 -35.59
C SER A 258 -3.05 7.75 -36.61
N GLY A 259 -1.77 7.75 -36.24
CA GLY A 259 -0.67 8.14 -37.14
C GLY A 259 -0.29 7.07 -38.17
N ASN A 260 0.60 7.44 -39.11
CA ASN A 260 1.18 6.52 -40.09
C ASN A 260 1.89 5.36 -39.36
N SER A 261 1.41 4.13 -39.57
CA SER A 261 2.02 2.93 -39.01
C SER A 261 3.12 2.39 -39.93
N THR A 262 4.30 2.13 -39.37
CA THR A 262 5.34 1.33 -40.02
C THR A 262 5.25 -0.11 -39.54
N SER A 263 5.55 -1.07 -40.40
CA SER A 263 5.55 -2.49 -40.03
C SER A 263 6.80 -3.21 -40.52
N PHE A 264 7.37 -4.06 -39.68
CA PHE A 264 8.48 -4.95 -40.03
C PHE A 264 8.28 -6.31 -39.38
N SER A 265 9.07 -7.30 -39.80
CA SER A 265 8.99 -8.66 -39.27
C SER A 265 10.29 -9.06 -38.59
N LEU A 266 10.18 -9.82 -37.51
CA LEU A 266 11.30 -10.35 -36.74
C LEU A 266 11.10 -11.86 -36.54
N ASN A 267 12.08 -12.66 -36.94
CA ASN A 267 12.07 -14.09 -36.65
C ASN A 267 12.53 -14.31 -35.20
N VAL A 268 11.70 -14.97 -34.39
CA VAL A 268 12.00 -15.32 -33.00
C VAL A 268 12.04 -16.85 -32.87
N PRO A 269 13.19 -17.45 -32.55
CA PRO A 269 13.34 -18.90 -32.49
C PRO A 269 12.50 -19.52 -31.36
N ALA A 270 12.13 -20.79 -31.51
CA ALA A 270 11.41 -21.56 -30.49
C ALA A 270 12.08 -21.48 -29.12
N GLY A 271 11.33 -21.13 -28.08
CA GLY A 271 11.83 -20.94 -26.71
C GLY A 271 12.86 -19.81 -26.53
N GLY A 272 13.15 -19.04 -27.59
CA GLY A 272 14.23 -18.06 -27.62
C GLY A 272 13.76 -16.62 -27.59
N THR A 273 14.72 -15.70 -27.61
CA THR A 273 14.49 -14.26 -27.61
C THR A 273 15.08 -13.59 -28.84
N ASN A 274 14.51 -12.47 -29.25
CA ASN A 274 15.10 -11.58 -30.23
C ASN A 274 14.77 -10.12 -29.89
N GLN A 275 15.61 -9.19 -30.34
CA GLN A 275 15.48 -7.77 -30.06
C GLN A 275 15.26 -6.98 -31.35
N PHE A 276 14.55 -5.86 -31.24
CA PHE A 276 14.40 -4.88 -32.31
C PHE A 276 14.61 -3.47 -31.77
N THR A 277 15.02 -2.56 -32.64
CA THR A 277 15.28 -1.17 -32.29
C THR A 277 14.50 -0.24 -33.20
N LEU A 278 13.85 0.75 -32.60
CA LEU A 278 13.20 1.88 -33.28
C LEU A 278 14.08 3.11 -33.07
N GLU A 279 14.49 3.75 -34.15
CA GLU A 279 15.34 4.94 -34.11
C GLU A 279 14.55 6.22 -34.36
N ASN A 280 15.07 7.35 -33.88
CA ASN A 280 14.55 8.69 -34.16
C ASN A 280 13.08 8.89 -33.73
N LEU A 281 12.69 8.38 -32.57
CA LEU A 281 11.37 8.61 -31.99
C LEU A 281 11.21 10.09 -31.60
N GLY A 282 10.14 10.70 -32.09
CA GLY A 282 9.76 12.07 -31.75
C GLY A 282 8.90 12.13 -30.48
N PRO A 283 8.62 13.35 -29.98
CA PRO A 283 7.73 13.54 -28.84
C PRO A 283 6.31 12.98 -29.06
N GLY A 284 5.66 12.64 -27.94
CA GLY A 284 4.34 12.05 -27.89
C GLY A 284 4.35 10.56 -27.56
N ILE A 285 3.24 9.90 -27.86
CA ILE A 285 3.06 8.47 -27.59
C ILE A 285 3.38 7.67 -28.86
N THR A 286 4.31 6.73 -28.74
CA THR A 286 4.54 5.69 -29.76
C THR A 286 4.02 4.36 -29.22
N THR A 287 3.22 3.66 -30.02
CA THR A 287 2.73 2.31 -29.69
C THR A 287 3.45 1.29 -30.57
N VAL A 288 3.95 0.24 -29.94
CA VAL A 288 4.49 -0.96 -30.59
C VAL A 288 3.53 -2.11 -30.34
N GLN A 289 3.10 -2.79 -31.39
CA GLN A 289 2.15 -3.88 -31.32
C GLN A 289 2.68 -5.11 -32.06
N LEU A 290 2.68 -6.26 -31.39
CA LEU A 290 2.91 -7.56 -32.01
C LEU A 290 1.60 -8.04 -32.63
N ASN A 291 1.65 -8.41 -33.90
CA ASN A 291 0.54 -9.02 -34.61
C ASN A 291 0.75 -10.54 -34.63
N VAL A 292 0.49 -11.15 -33.47
CA VAL A 292 0.63 -12.58 -33.19
C VAL A 292 -0.69 -13.15 -32.70
N LYS A 293 -0.84 -14.46 -32.86
CA LYS A 293 -1.94 -15.21 -32.27
C LYS A 293 -1.39 -16.06 -31.12
N ASP A 294 -1.74 -15.67 -29.92
CA ASP A 294 -1.40 -16.31 -28.65
C ASP A 294 -2.55 -16.17 -27.65
N SER A 295 -2.32 -16.64 -26.42
CA SER A 295 -3.32 -16.61 -25.36
C SER A 295 -3.16 -15.44 -24.39
N LEU A 296 -2.14 -14.57 -24.51
CA LEU A 296 -1.95 -13.40 -23.65
C LEU A 296 -1.80 -12.14 -24.50
N SER A 297 -2.78 -11.23 -24.46
CA SER A 297 -2.75 -10.02 -25.31
C SER A 297 -2.08 -8.80 -24.67
N VAL A 298 -1.85 -8.83 -23.36
CA VAL A 298 -1.41 -7.64 -22.59
C VAL A 298 0.07 -7.31 -22.79
N ASP A 299 0.89 -8.30 -23.12
CA ASP A 299 2.32 -8.21 -23.44
C ASP A 299 2.61 -8.06 -24.94
N ASN A 300 1.56 -8.13 -25.77
CA ASN A 300 1.62 -7.86 -27.20
C ASN A 300 1.65 -6.37 -27.56
N LYS A 301 1.55 -5.49 -26.57
CA LYS A 301 1.61 -4.04 -26.75
C LYS A 301 2.62 -3.42 -25.81
N ALA A 302 3.43 -2.54 -26.36
CA ALA A 302 4.30 -1.64 -25.61
C ALA A 302 4.00 -0.19 -25.99
N TYR A 303 3.89 0.66 -24.99
CA TYR A 303 3.72 2.09 -25.10
C TYR A 303 5.01 2.78 -24.73
N ILE A 304 5.38 3.79 -25.51
CA ILE A 304 6.54 4.64 -25.28
C ILE A 304 6.02 6.07 -25.20
N SER A 305 6.28 6.75 -24.09
CA SER A 305 5.95 8.15 -23.93
C SER A 305 7.23 8.97 -23.92
N ILE A 306 7.36 9.86 -24.90
CA ILE A 306 8.43 10.84 -24.96
C ILE A 306 7.80 12.20 -24.67
N PRO A 307 8.24 12.92 -23.63
CA PRO A 307 7.69 14.23 -23.31
C PRO A 307 7.86 15.19 -24.48
N ASP A 308 6.92 16.12 -24.63
CA ASP A 308 7.07 17.24 -25.56
C ASP A 308 8.30 18.05 -25.17
N THR A 309 9.42 17.84 -25.87
CA THR A 309 10.63 18.63 -25.68
C THR A 309 10.34 20.02 -26.23
N SER A 310 9.94 20.95 -25.36
CA SER A 310 9.94 22.36 -25.74
C SER A 310 11.38 22.81 -25.98
N GLU A 311 11.64 23.53 -27.08
CA GLU A 311 12.96 24.14 -27.30
C GLU A 311 13.31 24.99 -26.08
N GLN A 312 14.37 24.61 -25.37
CA GLN A 312 14.80 25.34 -24.18
C GLN A 312 15.48 26.63 -24.64
N ARG A 313 14.78 27.75 -24.49
CA ARG A 313 15.33 29.08 -24.77
C ARG A 313 15.98 29.59 -23.49
N ILE A 314 17.30 29.41 -23.39
CA ILE A 314 18.08 29.71 -22.19
C ILE A 314 18.73 31.07 -22.34
N LEU A 315 18.42 32.01 -21.44
CA LEU A 315 19.18 33.25 -21.30
C LEU A 315 20.30 33.02 -20.28
N TYR A 316 21.55 33.16 -20.71
CA TYR A 316 22.72 33.05 -19.84
C TYR A 316 23.32 34.44 -19.61
N VAL A 317 23.20 34.94 -18.38
CA VAL A 317 23.64 36.29 -18.00
C VAL A 317 24.94 36.18 -17.22
N THR A 318 26.01 36.73 -17.78
CA THR A 318 27.34 36.67 -17.16
C THR A 318 28.23 37.83 -17.59
N ASP A 319 29.06 38.30 -16.67
CA ASP A 319 30.18 39.21 -16.94
C ASP A 319 31.48 38.45 -17.29
N ASP A 320 31.50 37.12 -17.15
CA ASP A 320 32.60 36.22 -17.55
C ASP A 320 32.19 35.28 -18.71
N GLY A 321 32.90 35.37 -19.83
CA GLY A 321 32.58 34.60 -21.02
C GLY A 321 32.95 33.11 -20.97
N LYS A 322 33.70 32.62 -19.98
CA LYS A 322 34.36 31.29 -20.03
C LYS A 322 33.98 30.34 -18.88
N LEU A 323 32.73 30.36 -18.46
CA LEU A 323 32.23 29.51 -17.40
C LEU A 323 31.89 28.08 -17.89
N PRO A 324 32.24 27.00 -17.15
CA PRO A 324 31.90 25.61 -17.47
C PRO A 324 30.40 25.36 -17.64
N SER A 325 29.52 25.97 -16.83
CA SER A 325 28.07 25.80 -16.98
C SER A 325 27.57 26.27 -18.34
N ARG A 326 28.14 27.36 -18.90
CA ARG A 326 27.83 27.78 -20.27
C ARG A 326 28.14 26.67 -21.28
N THR A 327 29.28 25.99 -21.09
CA THR A 327 29.68 24.89 -21.97
C THR A 327 28.73 23.70 -21.80
N ALA A 328 28.45 23.29 -20.56
CA ALA A 328 27.50 22.22 -20.27
C ALA A 328 26.10 22.50 -20.86
N LEU A 329 25.59 23.71 -20.67
CA LEU A 329 24.31 24.15 -21.22
C LEU A 329 24.29 24.18 -22.75
N SER A 330 25.41 24.49 -23.41
CA SER A 330 25.50 24.48 -24.88
C SER A 330 25.49 23.08 -25.49
N LEU A 331 25.78 22.05 -24.69
CA LEU A 331 25.71 20.65 -25.11
C LEU A 331 24.30 20.06 -24.96
N LEU A 332 23.37 20.80 -24.35
CA LEU A 332 22.00 20.32 -24.18
C LEU A 332 21.31 20.18 -25.53
N PRO A 333 20.76 19.00 -25.84
CA PRO A 333 19.99 18.82 -27.06
C PRO A 333 18.75 19.72 -27.04
N ASN A 334 18.36 20.24 -28.21
CA ASN A 334 17.17 21.08 -28.38
C ASN A 334 17.15 22.34 -27.48
N SER A 335 18.32 22.89 -27.17
CA SER A 335 18.47 24.14 -26.43
C SER A 335 19.02 25.26 -27.33
N ASN A 336 18.57 26.49 -27.09
CA ASN A 336 19.08 27.70 -27.71
C ASN A 336 19.55 28.65 -26.60
N ILE A 337 20.87 28.79 -26.47
CA ILE A 337 21.49 29.64 -25.45
C ILE A 337 21.81 31.03 -26.00
N SER A 338 21.24 32.06 -25.37
CA SER A 338 21.54 33.47 -25.61
C SER A 338 22.43 33.99 -24.48
N VAL A 339 23.67 34.37 -24.79
CA VAL A 339 24.62 34.87 -23.78
C VAL A 339 24.65 36.39 -23.80
N VAL A 340 24.38 37.02 -22.66
CA VAL A 340 24.36 38.47 -22.50
C VAL A 340 25.09 38.91 -21.23
N LYS A 341 25.56 40.16 -21.20
CA LYS A 341 26.23 40.73 -20.01
C LYS A 341 25.29 41.30 -18.97
N ALA A 342 24.05 41.60 -19.36
CA ALA A 342 23.06 42.22 -18.50
C ALA A 342 21.67 41.67 -18.85
N VAL A 343 20.77 41.66 -17.86
CA VAL A 343 19.40 41.17 -18.03
C VAL A 343 18.64 42.10 -18.99
N PRO A 344 18.01 41.59 -20.05
CA PRO A 344 17.20 42.40 -20.96
C PRO A 344 15.89 42.83 -20.29
N SER A 345 15.22 43.83 -20.87
CA SER A 345 13.98 44.40 -20.34
C SER A 345 12.75 43.48 -20.41
N SER A 346 12.80 42.41 -21.20
CA SER A 346 11.78 41.37 -21.26
C SER A 346 12.43 39.99 -21.29
N LEU A 347 11.84 39.07 -20.52
CA LEU A 347 12.28 37.69 -20.37
C LEU A 347 11.25 36.68 -20.90
N ASP A 348 10.15 37.15 -21.51
CA ASP A 348 9.00 36.32 -21.93
C ASP A 348 9.36 35.28 -23.01
N ASN A 349 10.49 35.51 -23.69
CA ASN A 349 11.03 34.64 -24.71
C ASN A 349 11.98 33.56 -24.18
N TYR A 350 12.16 33.43 -22.87
CA TYR A 350 13.08 32.45 -22.29
C TYR A 350 12.33 31.48 -21.38
N THR A 351 12.65 30.19 -21.48
CA THR A 351 12.14 29.14 -20.58
C THR A 351 12.98 29.04 -19.31
N LEU A 352 14.23 29.46 -19.39
CA LEU A 352 15.19 29.47 -18.29
C LEU A 352 16.09 30.70 -18.36
N VAL A 353 16.33 31.34 -17.22
CA VAL A 353 17.33 32.40 -17.05
C VAL A 353 18.39 31.92 -16.07
N VAL A 354 19.64 31.82 -16.52
CA VAL A 354 20.79 31.47 -15.69
C VAL A 354 21.59 32.74 -15.39
N LEU A 355 21.73 33.06 -14.11
CA LEU A 355 22.43 34.22 -13.59
C LEU A 355 23.76 33.76 -13.00
N ALA A 356 24.83 34.00 -13.77
CA ALA A 356 26.19 33.55 -13.50
C ALA A 356 27.17 34.73 -13.55
N GLN A 357 26.78 35.85 -12.94
CA GLN A 357 27.68 37.00 -12.79
C GLN A 357 28.70 36.71 -11.71
N LYS A 358 29.96 37.02 -11.96
CA LYS A 358 31.10 36.77 -11.08
C LYS A 358 31.27 37.89 -10.06
N GLU A 359 31.47 39.12 -10.54
CA GLU A 359 31.74 40.29 -9.68
C GLU A 359 30.65 41.36 -9.77
N THR A 360 30.03 41.46 -10.94
CA THR A 360 29.08 42.54 -11.24
C THR A 360 27.73 42.23 -10.59
N PRO A 361 27.23 43.07 -9.67
CA PRO A 361 25.95 42.84 -9.03
C PRO A 361 24.79 42.94 -10.02
N ILE A 362 23.71 42.22 -9.75
CA ILE A 362 22.48 42.34 -10.55
C ILE A 362 21.84 43.69 -10.24
N ALA A 363 21.67 44.52 -11.28
CA ALA A 363 21.09 45.86 -11.16
C ALA A 363 19.63 45.82 -10.65
N SER A 364 19.22 46.84 -9.89
CA SER A 364 17.93 46.85 -9.18
C SER A 364 16.71 46.80 -10.13
N ASP A 365 16.83 47.33 -11.35
CA ASP A 365 15.81 47.24 -12.43
C ASP A 365 15.69 45.82 -12.99
N SER A 366 16.81 45.11 -13.09
CA SER A 366 16.87 43.71 -13.51
C SER A 366 16.21 42.79 -12.48
N VAL A 367 16.35 43.09 -11.18
CA VAL A 367 15.72 42.32 -10.10
C VAL A 367 14.20 42.30 -10.24
N ALA A 368 13.56 43.45 -10.49
CA ALA A 368 12.11 43.52 -10.68
C ALA A 368 11.66 42.72 -11.93
N THR A 369 12.47 42.75 -12.99
CA THR A 369 12.21 42.01 -14.22
C THR A 369 12.28 40.50 -13.98
N ILE A 370 13.29 40.02 -13.26
CA ILE A 370 13.44 38.60 -12.87
C ILE A 370 12.29 38.17 -11.96
N GLU A 371 11.95 38.97 -10.94
CA GLU A 371 10.85 38.64 -10.02
C GLU A 371 9.53 38.48 -10.77
N ASN A 372 9.20 39.42 -11.67
CA ASN A 372 7.98 39.32 -12.47
C ASN A 372 7.98 38.10 -13.40
N TYR A 373 9.11 37.83 -14.06
CA TYR A 373 9.28 36.66 -14.93
C TYR A 373 9.02 35.35 -14.17
N VAL A 374 9.67 35.16 -13.02
CA VAL A 374 9.49 33.95 -12.20
C VAL A 374 8.06 33.83 -11.68
N ARG A 375 7.48 34.92 -11.17
CA ARG A 375 6.09 34.90 -10.67
C ARG A 375 5.08 34.47 -11.74
N ASN A 376 5.36 34.77 -13.01
CA ASN A 376 4.52 34.42 -14.16
C ASN A 376 4.77 33.01 -14.72
N GLY A 377 5.71 32.23 -14.18
CA GLY A 377 5.98 30.85 -14.59
C GLY A 377 7.38 30.60 -15.15
N GLY A 378 8.22 31.64 -15.23
CA GLY A 378 9.61 31.50 -15.66
C GLY A 378 10.50 30.79 -14.64
N ASN A 379 11.59 30.18 -15.11
CA ASN A 379 12.56 29.51 -14.25
C ASN A 379 13.87 30.30 -14.19
N ALA A 380 14.43 30.46 -12.98
CA ALA A 380 15.69 31.15 -12.79
C ALA A 380 16.69 30.31 -11.99
N VAL A 381 17.94 30.21 -12.46
CA VAL A 381 19.05 29.58 -11.75
C VAL A 381 20.05 30.65 -11.36
N PHE A 382 20.41 30.69 -10.08
CA PHE A 382 21.43 31.57 -9.52
C PHE A 382 22.66 30.75 -9.17
N ILE A 383 23.79 31.05 -9.81
CA ILE A 383 25.08 30.46 -9.47
C ILE A 383 25.74 31.34 -8.41
N ALA A 384 26.22 30.74 -7.32
CA ALA A 384 26.96 31.43 -6.28
C ALA A 384 28.25 32.03 -6.83
N SER A 385 28.56 33.23 -6.38
CA SER A 385 29.74 33.99 -6.78
C SER A 385 29.91 35.20 -5.86
N GLY A 386 30.97 35.98 -6.10
CA GLY A 386 31.17 37.29 -5.48
C GLY A 386 30.01 38.27 -5.70
N ALA A 387 29.25 38.15 -6.79
CA ALA A 387 28.13 39.03 -7.11
C ALA A 387 26.89 38.82 -6.21
N LEU A 388 26.77 37.64 -5.58
CA LEU A 388 25.70 37.31 -4.64
C LEU A 388 26.07 37.55 -3.17
N ALA A 389 27.23 38.15 -2.91
CA ALA A 389 27.61 38.56 -1.57
C ALA A 389 26.60 39.57 -0.99
N PRO A 390 26.19 39.46 0.29
CA PRO A 390 25.16 40.33 0.88
C PRO A 390 25.47 41.82 0.78
N GLU A 391 26.75 42.21 0.86
CA GLU A 391 27.17 43.62 0.74
C GLU A 391 26.99 44.21 -0.65
N LYS A 392 26.89 43.36 -1.69
CA LYS A 392 26.70 43.74 -3.09
C LYS A 392 25.26 43.50 -3.58
N THR A 393 24.49 42.67 -2.86
CA THR A 393 23.21 42.17 -3.35
C THR A 393 22.03 43.03 -2.93
N GLU A 394 21.19 43.38 -3.89
CA GLU A 394 19.96 44.13 -3.65
C GLU A 394 18.95 43.35 -2.77
N VAL A 395 18.26 44.08 -1.88
CA VAL A 395 17.26 43.49 -0.96
C VAL A 395 16.13 42.78 -1.72
N GLY A 396 15.76 43.31 -2.89
CA GLY A 396 14.75 42.69 -3.76
C GLY A 396 15.16 41.32 -4.28
N LEU A 397 16.45 41.14 -4.61
CA LEU A 397 16.96 39.86 -5.10
C LEU A 397 17.00 38.83 -3.97
N ILE A 398 17.44 39.26 -2.79
CA ILE A 398 17.43 38.41 -1.60
C ILE A 398 16.03 37.89 -1.34
N LYS A 399 14.94 38.61 -1.63
CA LYS A 399 13.55 38.16 -1.42
C LYS A 399 13.07 37.02 -2.31
N ILE A 400 13.75 36.75 -3.44
CA ILE A 400 13.36 35.68 -4.38
C ILE A 400 14.33 34.49 -4.36
N LEU A 401 15.50 34.61 -3.71
CA LEU A 401 16.43 33.49 -3.56
C LEU A 401 15.89 32.39 -2.61
N PRO A 402 16.16 31.10 -2.89
CA PRO A 402 15.87 30.00 -1.97
C PRO A 402 16.64 30.10 -0.64
N VAL A 403 17.78 30.80 -0.65
CA VAL A 403 18.64 30.96 0.53
C VAL A 403 18.77 32.43 0.92
N LYS A 404 19.23 32.68 2.14
CA LYS A 404 19.63 34.00 2.63
C LYS A 404 21.14 34.02 2.85
N PRO A 405 21.91 34.57 1.89
CA PRO A 405 23.35 34.74 2.03
C PRO A 405 23.70 35.60 3.24
N THR A 406 24.76 35.24 3.95
CA THR A 406 25.30 35.96 5.13
C THR A 406 26.73 36.46 4.92
N GLY A 407 27.49 35.84 4.01
CA GLY A 407 28.83 36.27 3.63
C GLY A 407 29.57 35.18 2.85
N ILE A 408 30.77 35.49 2.36
CA ILE A 408 31.66 34.49 1.75
C ILE A 408 32.63 33.99 2.82
N GLU A 409 32.77 32.68 2.94
CA GLU A 409 33.66 32.02 3.89
C GLU A 409 34.64 31.10 3.15
N ASN A 410 35.85 31.01 3.70
CA ASN A 410 36.90 30.09 3.23
C ASN A 410 37.16 29.07 4.34
N GLU A 411 37.26 27.79 3.98
CA GLU A 411 37.67 26.76 4.92
C GLU A 411 39.16 26.95 5.26
N THR A 412 39.46 27.00 6.56
CA THR A 412 40.79 27.35 7.06
C THR A 412 41.51 26.19 7.74
N ASN A 413 40.84 25.05 7.92
CA ASN A 413 41.40 23.88 8.61
C ASN A 413 42.19 22.92 7.70
N GLY A 414 42.40 23.26 6.43
CA GLY A 414 43.25 22.50 5.51
C GLY A 414 42.66 21.21 4.94
N ASN A 415 41.41 20.88 5.30
CA ASN A 415 40.61 19.83 4.67
C ASN A 415 39.39 20.47 4.02
N ASP A 416 39.13 20.11 2.77
CA ASP A 416 37.97 20.60 2.02
C ASP A 416 36.69 20.13 2.68
N LEU A 417 35.65 20.96 2.60
CA LEU A 417 34.35 20.57 3.13
C LEU A 417 33.68 19.58 2.18
N GLY A 418 33.31 18.44 2.74
CA GLY A 418 32.49 17.45 2.06
C GLY A 418 31.06 17.96 1.85
N VAL A 419 30.41 17.35 0.87
CA VAL A 419 29.03 17.64 0.49
C VAL A 419 28.15 16.45 0.84
N LYS A 420 26.97 16.72 1.40
CA LYS A 420 25.98 15.69 1.75
C LYS A 420 24.63 15.96 1.09
N GLU A 421 24.01 14.90 0.62
CA GLU A 421 22.62 14.93 0.18
C GLU A 421 21.69 14.97 1.40
N VAL A 422 20.85 15.99 1.46
CA VAL A 422 19.86 16.21 2.54
C VAL A 422 18.51 15.62 2.14
N GLN A 423 18.16 15.71 0.86
CA GLN A 423 16.92 15.18 0.32
C GLN A 423 17.14 14.61 -1.08
N GLN A 424 16.69 13.38 -1.29
CA GLN A 424 16.75 12.72 -2.60
C GLN A 424 15.87 13.43 -3.63
N SER A 425 16.45 13.64 -4.81
CA SER A 425 15.79 14.25 -5.97
C SER A 425 16.27 13.59 -7.26
N SER A 426 15.46 13.64 -8.32
CA SER A 426 15.87 13.19 -9.65
C SER A 426 17.07 13.99 -10.17
N ILE A 427 17.28 15.23 -9.70
CA ILE A 427 18.45 16.06 -10.02
C ILE A 427 19.73 15.47 -9.41
N THR A 428 19.67 14.95 -8.19
CA THR A 428 20.85 14.50 -7.41
C THR A 428 21.12 12.99 -7.52
N THR A 429 20.17 12.23 -8.08
CA THR A 429 20.34 10.80 -8.35
C THR A 429 21.56 10.58 -9.25
N ASP A 430 22.40 9.60 -8.93
CA ASP A 430 23.68 9.28 -9.62
C ASP A 430 24.75 10.39 -9.58
N ILE A 431 24.56 11.45 -8.79
CA ILE A 431 25.60 12.45 -8.54
C ILE A 431 26.39 12.04 -7.29
N ARG A 432 27.68 11.77 -7.48
CA ARG A 432 28.62 11.42 -6.40
C ARG A 432 28.99 12.65 -5.58
N SER A 433 28.05 13.07 -4.74
CA SER A 433 28.20 14.25 -3.87
C SER A 433 29.39 14.13 -2.92
N ASP A 434 29.76 12.91 -2.55
CA ASP A 434 30.93 12.59 -1.72
C ASP A 434 32.28 12.87 -2.39
N GLU A 435 32.33 13.00 -3.72
CA GLU A 435 33.53 13.41 -4.47
C GLU A 435 33.63 14.93 -4.65
N ILE A 436 32.59 15.68 -4.27
CA ILE A 436 32.59 17.13 -4.35
C ILE A 436 33.30 17.69 -3.10
N SER A 437 34.32 18.50 -3.35
CA SER A 437 35.14 19.18 -2.35
C SER A 437 34.99 20.68 -2.52
N VAL A 438 34.69 21.37 -1.42
CA VAL A 438 34.42 22.83 -1.39
C VAL A 438 35.41 23.52 -0.45
N HIS A 439 36.12 24.52 -0.97
CA HIS A 439 37.10 25.34 -0.25
C HIS A 439 36.53 26.71 0.15
N THR A 440 35.77 27.33 -0.76
CA THR A 440 35.12 28.63 -0.58
C THR A 440 33.65 28.47 -0.83
N TYR A 441 32.81 29.09 0.00
CA TYR A 441 31.37 29.01 -0.16
C TYR A 441 30.69 30.31 0.27
N LEU A 442 29.51 30.55 -0.32
CA LEU A 442 28.61 31.58 0.17
C LEU A 442 27.87 31.02 1.38
N ASN A 443 28.26 31.44 2.59
CA ASN A 443 27.53 31.10 3.79
C ASN A 443 26.10 31.64 3.68
N ALA A 444 25.12 30.78 3.95
CA ALA A 444 23.72 31.10 3.76
C ALA A 444 22.84 30.25 4.67
N THR A 445 21.62 30.73 4.91
CA THR A 445 20.58 29.97 5.63
C THR A 445 19.41 29.68 4.72
N GLU A 446 18.82 28.50 4.87
CA GLU A 446 17.62 28.11 4.13
C GLU A 446 16.46 29.06 4.40
N ARG A 447 15.69 29.42 3.36
CA ARG A 447 14.47 30.21 3.52
C ARG A 447 13.29 29.29 3.86
N THR A 448 12.42 29.76 4.76
CA THR A 448 11.16 29.08 5.06
C THR A 448 10.33 28.87 3.79
N GLY A 449 10.01 27.60 3.49
CA GLY A 449 9.25 27.20 2.31
C GLY A 449 10.10 26.91 1.06
N SER A 450 11.42 27.11 1.13
CA SER A 450 12.36 26.53 0.15
C SER A 450 12.70 25.09 0.54
N THR A 451 13.33 24.38 -0.40
CA THR A 451 13.76 22.99 -0.22
C THR A 451 15.23 22.88 -0.57
N THR A 452 16.04 22.39 0.37
CA THR A 452 17.46 22.12 0.18
C THR A 452 17.68 20.64 -0.13
N LEU A 453 18.27 20.37 -1.31
CA LEU A 453 18.61 19.03 -1.79
C LEU A 453 19.98 18.61 -1.28
N VAL A 454 20.95 19.52 -1.34
CA VAL A 454 22.35 19.24 -1.02
C VAL A 454 22.89 20.37 -0.14
N ALA A 455 23.66 20.00 0.87
CA ALA A 455 24.29 20.93 1.79
C ALA A 455 25.73 20.52 2.10
N LEU A 456 26.54 21.45 2.59
CA LEU A 456 27.83 21.16 3.21
C LEU A 456 27.62 20.36 4.50
N GLU A 457 28.66 19.64 4.95
CA GLU A 457 28.62 18.89 6.21
C GLU A 457 28.22 19.78 7.41
N ASN A 458 28.69 21.03 7.41
CA ASN A 458 28.38 22.06 8.41
C ASN A 458 26.93 22.60 8.34
N GLY A 459 26.13 22.15 7.37
CA GLY A 459 24.71 22.48 7.22
C GLY A 459 24.40 23.67 6.31
N VAL A 460 25.40 24.28 5.67
CA VAL A 460 25.18 25.37 4.71
C VAL A 460 24.56 24.81 3.41
N PRO A 461 23.44 25.36 2.91
CA PRO A 461 22.78 24.88 1.70
C PRO A 461 23.61 25.16 0.45
N LEU A 462 23.78 24.14 -0.40
CA LEU A 462 24.45 24.24 -1.69
C LEU A 462 23.44 24.19 -2.84
N LEU A 463 22.58 23.18 -2.90
CA LEU A 463 21.56 23.09 -3.94
C LEU A 463 20.19 23.25 -3.29
N SER A 464 19.54 24.37 -3.57
CA SER A 464 18.21 24.67 -3.01
C SER A 464 17.30 25.25 -4.07
N TYR A 465 16.02 24.92 -4.00
CA TYR A 465 15.02 25.50 -4.89
C TYR A 465 13.82 26.06 -4.11
N TRP A 466 13.11 26.97 -4.73
CA TRP A 466 11.93 27.60 -4.15
C TRP A 466 10.91 27.98 -5.23
N GLN A 467 9.64 27.66 -4.99
CA GLN A 467 8.55 28.07 -5.87
C GLN A 467 8.12 29.50 -5.55
N VAL A 468 8.25 30.39 -6.52
CA VAL A 468 7.90 31.81 -6.40
C VAL A 468 6.81 32.14 -7.42
N GLY A 469 5.56 32.24 -6.95
CA GLY A 469 4.42 32.38 -7.85
C GLY A 469 4.18 31.08 -8.63
N LYS A 470 4.21 31.14 -9.96
CA LYS A 470 4.07 29.95 -10.84
C LYS A 470 5.39 29.36 -11.31
N GLY A 471 6.51 30.03 -11.09
CA GLY A 471 7.84 29.63 -11.54
C GLY A 471 8.73 29.12 -10.42
N THR A 472 9.92 28.67 -10.80
CA THR A 472 10.89 28.07 -9.87
C THR A 472 12.20 28.85 -9.88
N VAL A 473 12.69 29.17 -8.67
CA VAL A 473 14.05 29.68 -8.48
C VAL A 473 14.91 28.56 -7.94
N PHE A 474 16.04 28.32 -8.59
CA PHE A 474 17.06 27.38 -8.15
C PHE A 474 18.33 28.14 -7.77
N TYR A 475 18.97 27.73 -6.69
CA TYR A 475 20.23 28.25 -6.20
C TYR A 475 21.28 27.14 -6.24
N MET A 476 22.37 27.41 -6.96
CA MET A 476 23.56 26.59 -7.05
C MET A 476 24.68 27.28 -6.28
N GLY A 477 24.87 26.86 -5.04
CA GLY A 477 25.89 27.29 -4.08
C GLY A 477 27.32 26.84 -4.41
N LEU A 478 27.49 26.17 -5.54
CA LEU A 478 28.77 25.79 -6.11
C LEU A 478 29.10 26.82 -7.19
N ASP A 479 30.13 27.63 -6.95
CA ASP A 479 30.62 28.58 -7.95
C ASP A 479 31.20 27.85 -9.17
N ASP A 480 31.15 28.54 -10.32
CA ASP A 480 31.46 27.98 -11.63
C ASP A 480 32.81 28.49 -12.18
N GLU A 481 33.70 28.99 -11.33
CA GLU A 481 35.02 29.44 -11.77
C GLU A 481 36.00 28.28 -11.99
N LEU A 482 36.85 28.46 -13.01
CA LEU A 482 37.99 27.59 -13.29
C LEU A 482 39.27 28.23 -12.74
N GLY A 483 40.19 27.39 -12.26
CA GLY A 483 41.55 27.80 -11.90
C GLY A 483 41.93 27.42 -10.48
N ASP A 484 43.13 27.85 -10.07
CA ASP A 484 43.70 27.51 -8.76
C ASP A 484 42.94 28.13 -7.58
N ASP A 485 42.14 29.18 -7.83
CA ASP A 485 41.29 29.87 -6.84
C ASP A 485 39.82 29.41 -6.90
N ALA A 486 39.51 28.31 -7.61
CA ALA A 486 38.16 27.82 -7.72
C ALA A 486 37.58 27.42 -6.36
N TRP A 487 36.32 27.77 -6.12
CA TRP A 487 35.67 27.55 -4.83
C TRP A 487 35.43 26.06 -4.53
N ASN A 488 35.33 25.24 -5.57
CA ASN A 488 35.01 23.81 -5.49
C ASN A 488 35.53 23.06 -6.73
N ASN A 489 35.54 21.73 -6.66
CA ASN A 489 35.99 20.86 -7.76
C ASN A 489 34.86 20.33 -8.67
N PHE A 490 33.59 20.71 -8.45
CA PHE A 490 32.45 20.02 -9.07
C PHE A 490 32.49 20.08 -10.60
N HIS A 491 32.91 21.20 -11.17
CA HIS A 491 33.05 21.39 -12.62
C HIS A 491 34.09 20.47 -13.29
N ASN A 492 34.98 19.84 -12.50
CA ASN A 492 35.98 18.87 -13.00
C ASN A 492 35.45 17.44 -13.02
N LEU A 493 34.29 17.19 -12.40
CA LEU A 493 33.71 15.85 -12.31
C LEU A 493 32.91 15.51 -13.59
N PRO A 494 32.95 14.25 -14.07
CA PRO A 494 32.15 13.79 -15.21
C PRO A 494 30.63 14.03 -15.05
N GLU A 495 30.16 14.12 -13.81
CA GLU A 495 28.76 14.34 -13.43
C GLU A 495 28.29 15.78 -13.68
N TYR A 496 29.20 16.74 -13.86
CA TYR A 496 28.85 18.15 -13.98
C TYR A 496 27.93 18.48 -15.18
N PRO A 497 28.20 18.00 -16.42
CA PRO A 497 27.25 18.17 -17.52
C PRO A 497 25.93 17.43 -17.29
N VAL A 498 25.98 16.26 -16.63
CA VAL A 498 24.78 15.46 -16.31
C VAL A 498 23.87 16.23 -15.34
N PHE A 499 24.45 16.90 -14.34
CA PHE A 499 23.72 17.77 -13.42
C PHE A 499 22.94 18.86 -14.17
N TRP A 500 23.59 19.57 -15.12
CA TRP A 500 22.93 20.61 -15.90
C TRP A 500 21.82 20.06 -16.80
N ILE A 501 21.99 18.88 -17.40
CA ILE A 501 20.93 18.19 -18.15
C ILE A 501 19.73 17.95 -17.24
N LYS A 502 19.94 17.27 -16.10
CA LYS A 502 18.88 16.94 -15.15
C LYS A 502 18.19 18.18 -14.58
N LEU A 503 18.94 19.23 -14.28
CA LEU A 503 18.41 20.49 -13.76
C LEU A 503 17.50 21.19 -14.79
N VAL A 504 17.94 21.30 -16.05
CA VAL A 504 17.15 21.95 -17.10
C VAL A 504 15.90 21.16 -17.44
N GLU A 505 15.98 19.82 -17.50
CA GLU A 505 14.81 18.95 -17.70
C GLU A 505 13.82 19.04 -16.54
N TRP A 506 14.31 19.09 -15.30
CA TRP A 506 13.48 19.24 -14.12
C TRP A 506 12.78 20.61 -14.09
N LEU A 507 13.51 21.70 -14.35
CA LEU A 507 12.95 23.06 -14.43
C LEU A 507 12.00 23.24 -15.61
N GLY A 508 12.28 22.59 -16.74
CA GLY A 508 11.41 22.56 -17.91
C GLY A 508 10.10 21.80 -17.70
N GLY A 509 9.93 21.15 -16.53
CA GLY A 509 8.78 20.30 -16.23
C GLY A 509 8.76 19.00 -17.04
N THR A 510 9.81 18.73 -17.83
CA THR A 510 9.91 17.54 -18.67
C THR A 510 10.38 16.34 -17.87
N GLY A 511 11.12 16.47 -16.76
CA GLY A 511 11.58 15.33 -15.94
C GLY A 511 12.48 14.33 -16.69
N ASP A 512 12.91 13.26 -16.02
CA ASP A 512 13.64 12.15 -16.67
C ASP A 512 12.67 11.34 -17.55
N ILE A 513 13.12 10.88 -18.73
CA ILE A 513 12.37 9.97 -19.61
C ILE A 513 11.89 8.71 -18.88
N SER A 514 12.63 8.26 -17.86
CA SER A 514 12.24 7.15 -16.99
C SER A 514 10.94 7.43 -16.20
N GLU A 515 10.63 8.69 -15.88
CA GLU A 515 9.37 9.08 -15.20
C GLU A 515 8.14 8.94 -16.10
N TYR A 516 8.33 8.89 -17.43
CA TYR A 516 7.26 8.78 -18.43
C TYR A 516 7.06 7.34 -18.89
N ASN A 517 7.94 6.42 -18.50
CA ASN A 517 7.93 5.04 -18.98
C ASN A 517 8.16 4.10 -17.79
N LEU A 518 7.06 3.66 -17.19
CA LEU A 518 7.06 2.83 -15.99
C LEU A 518 6.69 1.38 -16.32
N ASN A 519 7.00 0.50 -15.38
CA ASN A 519 6.52 -0.88 -15.43
C ASN A 519 5.23 -1.00 -14.62
N THR A 520 4.40 -1.95 -14.98
CA THR A 520 3.24 -2.34 -14.17
C THR A 520 3.68 -2.80 -12.78
N GLY A 521 2.85 -2.53 -11.76
CA GLY A 521 3.14 -2.85 -10.37
C GLY A 521 3.87 -1.74 -9.61
N THR A 522 4.31 -0.67 -10.27
CA THR A 522 4.92 0.50 -9.61
C THR A 522 3.87 1.24 -8.77
N LEU A 523 4.23 1.57 -7.53
CA LEU A 523 3.43 2.41 -6.62
C LEU A 523 4.12 3.76 -6.46
N THR A 524 3.39 4.84 -6.75
CA THR A 524 3.90 6.21 -6.66
C THR A 524 3.05 7.07 -5.74
N SER A 525 3.70 7.79 -4.82
CA SER A 525 3.09 8.84 -4.01
C SER A 525 3.20 10.19 -4.72
N LEU A 526 2.10 10.93 -4.79
CA LEU A 526 2.04 12.28 -5.35
C LEU A 526 2.19 13.32 -4.25
N SER A 527 2.78 14.47 -4.58
CA SER A 527 3.00 15.57 -3.63
C SER A 527 1.70 16.23 -3.13
N LYS A 528 0.62 16.10 -3.89
CA LYS A 528 -0.73 16.56 -3.54
C LYS A 528 -1.78 15.65 -4.17
N THR A 529 -3.02 15.79 -3.71
CA THR A 529 -4.17 15.08 -4.27
C THR A 529 -4.50 15.64 -5.66
N GLU A 530 -4.48 14.78 -6.68
CA GLU A 530 -4.70 15.17 -8.07
C GLU A 530 -5.66 14.21 -8.80
N GLU A 531 -6.21 14.68 -9.92
CA GLU A 531 -6.97 13.83 -10.84
C GLU A 531 -6.01 12.93 -11.62
N ILE A 532 -6.36 11.65 -11.69
CA ILE A 532 -5.59 10.58 -12.31
C ILE A 532 -6.50 9.90 -13.32
N LYS A 533 -6.07 9.87 -14.58
CA LYS A 533 -6.71 9.06 -15.62
C LYS A 533 -5.87 7.81 -15.87
N THR A 534 -6.44 6.65 -15.61
CA THR A 534 -5.89 5.35 -16.01
C THR A 534 -6.44 4.96 -17.40
N PRO A 535 -5.95 3.86 -18.00
CA PRO A 535 -6.52 3.35 -19.24
C PRO A 535 -8.02 3.04 -19.15
N SER A 536 -8.52 2.61 -17.98
CA SER A 536 -9.92 2.21 -17.79
C SER A 536 -10.79 3.24 -17.05
N LYS A 537 -10.24 4.08 -16.17
CA LYS A 537 -11.03 4.92 -15.24
C LYS A 537 -10.33 6.23 -14.87
N THR A 538 -11.12 7.18 -14.37
CA THR A 538 -10.62 8.43 -13.79
C THR A 538 -11.00 8.52 -12.33
N PHE A 539 -10.05 8.88 -11.45
CA PHE A 539 -10.30 9.10 -10.03
C PHE A 539 -9.33 10.14 -9.46
N THR A 540 -9.52 10.55 -8.20
CA THR A 540 -8.66 11.52 -7.53
C THR A 540 -7.98 10.88 -6.33
N SER A 541 -6.65 10.98 -6.25
CA SER A 541 -5.85 10.38 -5.18
C SER A 541 -4.51 11.10 -5.02
N ASN A 542 -3.83 10.86 -3.92
CA ASN A 542 -2.41 11.23 -3.71
C ASN A 542 -1.48 10.01 -3.82
N HIS A 543 -2.00 8.84 -4.17
CA HIS A 543 -1.25 7.61 -4.42
C HIS A 543 -1.81 6.90 -5.65
N ILE A 544 -0.93 6.28 -6.44
CA ILE A 544 -1.31 5.50 -7.62
C ILE A 544 -0.52 4.20 -7.69
N LEU A 545 -1.23 3.10 -7.92
CA LEU A 545 -0.67 1.83 -8.35
C LEU A 545 -0.87 1.74 -9.87
N PHE A 546 0.21 1.52 -10.61
CA PHE A 546 0.17 1.33 -12.06
C PHE A 546 -0.13 -0.15 -12.37
N ASP A 547 -1.40 -0.54 -12.27
CA ASP A 547 -1.88 -1.92 -12.38
C ASP A 547 -2.41 -2.31 -13.77
N GLU A 548 -2.43 -1.39 -14.74
CA GLU A 548 -2.88 -1.61 -16.11
C GLU A 548 -1.76 -1.28 -17.11
N SER A 549 -1.69 -2.03 -18.22
CA SER A 549 -0.82 -1.68 -19.36
C SER A 549 -1.51 -0.64 -20.24
N GLY A 550 -0.87 0.51 -20.48
CA GLY A 550 -1.48 1.61 -21.20
C GLY A 550 -0.89 2.98 -20.92
N ILE A 551 -1.65 4.02 -21.25
CA ILE A 551 -1.28 5.41 -21.00
C ILE A 551 -2.07 5.95 -19.81
N TYR A 552 -1.33 6.46 -18.83
CA TYR A 552 -1.86 7.21 -17.70
C TYR A 552 -1.68 8.71 -17.93
N GLU A 553 -2.62 9.53 -17.46
CA GLU A 553 -2.51 10.98 -17.47
C GLU A 553 -2.54 11.51 -16.04
N ILE A 554 -1.44 12.13 -15.61
CA ILE A 554 -1.26 12.65 -14.23
C ILE A 554 -0.55 14.01 -14.33
N SER A 555 -1.11 15.05 -13.72
CA SER A 555 -0.53 16.41 -13.74
C SER A 555 -0.23 16.97 -15.16
N GLY A 556 -0.94 16.51 -16.19
CA GLY A 556 -0.66 16.85 -17.59
C GLY A 556 0.47 16.06 -18.25
N LYS A 557 1.17 15.18 -17.50
CA LYS A 557 2.12 14.20 -18.04
C LYS A 557 1.36 12.98 -18.58
N LYS A 558 1.80 12.45 -19.72
CA LYS A 558 1.36 11.15 -20.23
C LYS A 558 2.40 10.11 -19.89
N ILE A 559 2.06 9.15 -19.04
CA ILE A 559 2.98 8.11 -18.58
C ILE A 559 2.59 6.81 -19.28
N ALA A 560 3.53 6.22 -20.01
CA ALA A 560 3.40 4.89 -20.57
C ALA A 560 3.73 3.84 -19.52
N VAL A 561 2.89 2.83 -19.40
CA VAL A 561 3.04 1.72 -18.46
C VAL A 561 2.97 0.41 -19.22
N ASN A 562 3.97 -0.45 -19.02
CA ASN A 562 4.11 -1.72 -19.74
C ASN A 562 4.36 -2.89 -18.78
N LEU A 563 3.96 -4.11 -19.18
CA LEU A 563 4.19 -5.31 -18.36
C LEU A 563 5.68 -5.62 -18.18
N TYR A 564 6.43 -5.72 -19.30
CA TYR A 564 7.86 -6.03 -19.35
C TYR A 564 8.32 -7.06 -18.30
N ASN A 565 7.67 -8.22 -18.29
CA ASN A 565 7.92 -9.25 -17.30
C ASN A 565 7.97 -10.65 -17.95
N ASP A 566 9.17 -11.23 -18.03
CA ASP A 566 9.41 -12.57 -18.58
C ASP A 566 8.63 -13.66 -17.82
N LYS A 567 8.49 -13.53 -16.49
CA LYS A 567 7.83 -14.57 -15.69
C LYS A 567 6.32 -14.58 -15.91
N GLU A 568 5.69 -13.42 -15.91
CA GLU A 568 4.24 -13.30 -16.19
C GLU A 568 3.90 -13.64 -17.65
N SER A 569 4.82 -13.34 -18.58
CA SER A 569 4.65 -13.69 -19.99
C SER A 569 4.87 -15.20 -20.24
N ASN A 570 5.43 -15.94 -19.27
CA ASN A 570 5.66 -17.38 -19.42
C ASN A 570 4.43 -18.20 -18.99
N THR A 571 3.49 -18.36 -19.92
CA THR A 571 2.23 -19.06 -19.69
C THR A 571 2.31 -20.58 -19.90
N THR A 572 3.50 -21.11 -20.20
CA THR A 572 3.77 -22.54 -20.47
C THR A 572 4.09 -23.37 -19.22
N VAL A 573 4.39 -22.71 -18.10
CA VAL A 573 4.82 -23.38 -16.86
C VAL A 573 3.68 -24.19 -16.26
N ASP A 574 3.96 -25.45 -15.92
CA ASP A 574 3.01 -26.28 -15.18
C ASP A 574 3.24 -26.16 -13.66
N ALA A 575 2.34 -25.47 -12.97
CA ALA A 575 2.40 -25.28 -11.51
C ALA A 575 2.12 -26.55 -10.67
N SER A 576 2.19 -27.74 -11.28
CA SER A 576 1.94 -29.02 -10.60
C SER A 576 2.92 -29.28 -9.44
N ASP A 577 4.16 -28.79 -9.51
CA ASP A 577 5.12 -28.91 -8.39
C ASP A 577 4.64 -28.16 -7.14
N VAL A 578 4.19 -26.92 -7.28
CA VAL A 578 3.68 -26.11 -6.15
C VAL A 578 2.51 -26.81 -5.48
N ILE A 579 1.59 -27.38 -6.28
CA ILE A 579 0.45 -28.14 -5.76
C ILE A 579 0.90 -29.44 -5.08
N GLN A 580 1.88 -30.16 -5.65
CA GLN A 580 2.43 -31.36 -5.03
C GLN A 580 3.11 -31.05 -3.69
N ARG A 581 3.93 -30.00 -3.61
CA ARG A 581 4.56 -29.54 -2.36
C ARG A 581 3.51 -29.14 -1.32
N ALA A 582 2.45 -28.44 -1.74
CA ALA A 582 1.35 -28.06 -0.87
C ALA A 582 0.52 -29.25 -0.34
N VAL A 583 0.52 -30.40 -1.02
CA VAL A 583 -0.23 -31.61 -0.62
C VAL A 583 0.66 -32.66 0.06
N ALA A 584 1.95 -32.71 -0.24
CA ALA A 584 2.88 -33.72 0.28
C ALA A 584 3.08 -33.64 1.80
N GLU A 585 2.98 -32.45 2.39
CA GLU A 585 3.12 -32.25 3.84
C GLU A 585 1.83 -32.54 4.64
N ASP A 586 0.70 -32.78 3.97
CA ASP A 586 -0.58 -33.17 4.60
C ASP A 586 -0.53 -34.59 5.21
N LYS A 587 0.56 -35.35 4.97
CA LYS A 587 0.76 -36.72 5.47
C LYS A 587 1.43 -36.81 6.84
N SER A 588 1.87 -35.70 7.45
CA SER A 588 2.57 -35.76 8.74
C SER A 588 2.25 -34.62 9.69
N THR A 589 0.98 -34.49 10.08
CA THR A 589 0.62 -33.86 11.37
C THR A 589 -0.72 -34.42 11.84
N LEU A 590 -0.63 -35.26 12.88
CA LEU A 590 -1.60 -35.47 13.96
C LEU A 590 -3.10 -35.34 13.61
N VAL A 591 -3.82 -36.46 13.76
CA VAL A 591 -5.27 -36.56 13.93
C VAL A 591 -5.88 -35.22 14.39
N ARG A 592 -6.38 -34.45 13.41
CA ARG A 592 -7.11 -33.21 13.66
C ARG A 592 -8.40 -33.60 14.38
N ALA A 593 -8.63 -32.99 15.54
CA ALA A 593 -9.95 -33.02 16.15
C ALA A 593 -10.86 -32.12 15.30
N ASP A 594 -11.88 -32.70 14.67
CA ASP A 594 -12.87 -32.01 13.82
C ASP A 594 -13.79 -31.04 14.60
N THR A 595 -13.54 -30.87 15.90
CA THR A 595 -14.40 -30.15 16.83
C THR A 595 -13.56 -29.42 17.88
N TYR A 596 -13.96 -28.21 18.26
CA TYR A 596 -13.45 -27.54 19.45
C TYR A 596 -14.54 -27.47 20.53
N THR A 597 -14.13 -27.53 21.79
CA THR A 597 -15.04 -27.54 22.94
C THR A 597 -15.44 -26.12 23.31
N VAL A 598 -16.69 -25.73 23.01
CA VAL A 598 -17.27 -24.47 23.48
C VAL A 598 -17.92 -24.68 24.85
N LYS A 599 -17.70 -23.73 25.77
CA LYS A 599 -18.40 -23.68 27.05
C LYS A 599 -19.62 -22.77 26.90
N ASN A 600 -20.81 -23.35 26.90
CA ASN A 600 -22.06 -22.60 26.87
C ASN A 600 -22.57 -22.44 28.30
N ASP A 601 -22.68 -21.19 28.75
CA ASP A 601 -23.26 -20.84 30.04
C ASP A 601 -24.81 -20.89 29.97
N ILE A 602 -25.44 -21.43 31.01
CA ILE A 602 -26.91 -21.51 31.14
C ILE A 602 -27.49 -20.43 32.06
N THR A 603 -26.67 -19.49 32.55
CA THR A 603 -27.07 -18.45 33.51
C THR A 603 -28.32 -17.68 33.06
N ASP A 604 -28.44 -17.32 31.79
CA ASP A 604 -29.62 -16.58 31.27
C ASP A 604 -30.93 -17.39 31.37
N TYR A 605 -30.87 -18.70 31.11
CA TYR A 605 -32.01 -19.59 31.27
C TYR A 605 -32.38 -19.76 32.75
N LEU A 606 -31.38 -19.86 33.63
CA LEU A 606 -31.59 -19.92 35.08
C LEU A 606 -32.26 -18.64 35.61
N ILE A 607 -31.86 -17.45 35.12
CA ILE A 607 -32.49 -16.17 35.46
C ILE A 607 -33.96 -16.16 35.05
N GLY A 608 -34.29 -16.63 33.84
CA GLY A 608 -35.67 -16.74 33.39
C GLY A 608 -36.54 -17.64 34.27
N VAL A 609 -36.02 -18.80 34.68
CA VAL A 609 -36.72 -19.73 35.59
C VAL A 609 -36.89 -19.13 36.99
N MET A 610 -35.87 -18.46 37.52
CA MET A 610 -35.95 -17.79 38.82
C MET A 610 -37.02 -16.70 38.84
N PHE A 611 -37.15 -15.92 37.76
CA PHE A 611 -38.20 -14.90 37.64
C PHE A 611 -39.61 -15.51 37.72
N LEU A 612 -39.84 -16.65 37.05
CA LEU A 612 -41.10 -17.38 37.13
C LEU A 612 -41.39 -17.91 38.54
N LEU A 613 -40.37 -18.37 39.26
CA LEU A 613 -40.50 -18.86 40.63
C LEU A 613 -40.84 -17.74 41.62
N ILE A 614 -40.24 -16.55 41.46
CA ILE A 614 -40.58 -15.37 42.26
C ILE A 614 -42.04 -14.94 42.01
N LEU A 615 -42.51 -14.97 40.77
CA LEU A 615 -43.92 -14.72 40.46
C LEU A 615 -44.85 -15.75 41.13
N ALA A 616 -44.47 -17.04 41.09
CA ALA A 616 -45.22 -18.11 41.75
C ALA A 616 -45.26 -17.93 43.28
N GLU A 617 -44.14 -17.51 43.88
CA GLU A 617 -44.04 -17.16 45.30
C GLU A 617 -45.06 -16.08 45.66
N ILE A 618 -45.07 -14.96 44.93
CA ILE A 618 -46.00 -13.83 45.15
C ILE A 618 -47.46 -14.30 45.05
N ILE A 619 -47.80 -15.15 44.08
CA ILE A 619 -49.16 -15.68 43.91
C ILE A 619 -49.58 -16.54 45.10
N ILE A 620 -48.68 -17.38 45.63
CA ILE A 620 -48.97 -18.25 46.77
C ILE A 620 -49.14 -17.44 48.05
N VAL A 621 -48.26 -16.47 48.31
CA VAL A 621 -48.37 -15.58 49.48
C VAL A 621 -49.69 -14.79 49.41
N ARG A 622 -50.08 -14.31 48.22
CA ARG A 622 -51.36 -13.59 48.02
C ARG A 622 -52.56 -14.51 48.29
N ARG A 623 -52.51 -15.77 47.87
CA ARG A 623 -53.57 -16.77 48.16
C ARG A 623 -53.67 -17.14 49.63
N ARG A 624 -52.59 -17.00 50.41
CA ARG A 624 -52.57 -17.26 51.86
C ARG A 624 -53.07 -16.09 52.70
N GLY A 625 -53.29 -14.92 52.11
CA GLY A 625 -53.68 -13.70 52.83
C GLY A 625 -52.56 -13.14 53.71
N GLU A 626 -51.30 -13.47 53.39
CA GLU A 626 -50.10 -13.01 54.10
C GLU A 626 -49.47 -11.76 53.43
N LEU A 627 -50.17 -11.17 52.45
CA LEU A 627 -49.74 -10.05 51.59
C LEU A 627 -50.68 -8.84 51.73
#